data_AF-A0A7K2KRC7-F1
#
_entry.id   AF-A0A7K2KRC7-F1
#
_cell.length_a   1.000
_cell.length_b   1.000
_cell.length_c   1.000
_cell.angle_alpha   90.00
_cell.angle_beta   90.00
_cell.angle_gamma   90.00
#
_symmetry.space_group_name_H-M   'P 1'
#
loop_
_entity.id
_entity.type
_entity.pdbx_description
1 polymer ?
#
loop_
_entity_poly.entity_id
_entity_poly.type
_entity_poly.pdbx_seq_one_letter_code
_entity_poly.pdbx_strand_id
1 'polypeptide(L)'
;LTDTERHAGRLPESHKVVKQLLRAEWKLTKRGLGPWARIYRPATGSERACVQLCIPSWNALDTRNWGDAAQLPSPDLARVLGVYATRVMTPRGSTAVTGLELMTALHPPTRASAPDATGKRHSEHNPGSLGAAPVDCAPCEAPDGHPLLRDLPRFHVRGPEEKLFEEAYDWARPMTDAECTVRHLVGIDVNMAFAAGANGLTVGLGAPTHVTAPVFDPKLPGSWLVDLSHVDLSKVRAGKEWVELDGSLLPSPFTAKGETPTGPAWYATPTVAYAVELGYDVKPSEAWVRQDHGRYLDGWYQRLRDAYLATMADLGVDADLSPEDFLAAMDGHRSRDPELAIVASAIKATVKGGLGKLRERPRGEGWRPGEPWRALSRPTWRPDIRAAVISRTRINLHRKMTKHAAFTGQYPVAVLSDCVVYAANGPSPLDFLPYRQGKPLPGGFKLGVNPGLVKHEGTQSVLWGEEVREKFDAPELNLARYIKDGTVTDTDNGE
;
A
#
# COMPACT_ATOMS: atom_id res chain seq x y z
N LEU A 1 -6.59 -32.77 0.31
CA LEU A 1 -5.13 -32.71 0.53
C LEU A 1 -4.82 -33.49 1.81
N THR A 2 -3.88 -34.43 1.74
CA THR A 2 -3.20 -35.01 2.91
C THR A 2 -2.51 -33.91 3.73
N ASP A 3 -2.08 -34.17 4.97
CA ASP A 3 -1.48 -33.13 5.82
C ASP A 3 -0.19 -32.55 5.20
N THR A 4 0.65 -33.40 4.59
CA THR A 4 1.82 -32.98 3.81
C THR A 4 1.44 -32.09 2.63
N GLU A 5 0.34 -32.41 1.94
CA GLU A 5 -0.17 -31.60 0.82
C GLU A 5 -0.81 -30.28 1.26
N ARG A 6 -1.45 -30.25 2.44
CA ARG A 6 -1.96 -29.00 3.04
C ARG A 6 -0.81 -28.09 3.42
N HIS A 7 0.25 -28.65 4.01
CA HIS A 7 1.45 -27.91 4.39
C HIS A 7 2.21 -27.36 3.16
N ALA A 8 2.31 -28.16 2.08
CA ALA A 8 2.92 -27.72 0.82
C ALA A 8 2.02 -26.78 -0.02
N GLY A 9 0.72 -26.74 0.28
CA GLY A 9 -0.28 -25.98 -0.48
C GLY A 9 -0.43 -26.43 -1.94
N ARG A 10 -0.07 -27.67 -2.29
CA ARG A 10 -0.12 -28.22 -3.65
C ARG A 10 0.01 -29.75 -3.66
N LEU A 11 -0.39 -30.38 -4.76
CA LEU A 11 -0.09 -31.79 -5.01
C LEU A 11 1.42 -32.01 -5.27
N PRO A 12 2.02 -33.13 -4.80
CA PRO A 12 3.40 -33.44 -5.08
C PRO A 12 3.61 -33.75 -6.58
N GLU A 13 4.81 -33.51 -7.08
CA GLU A 13 5.16 -33.78 -8.49
C GLU A 13 5.01 -35.27 -8.86
N SER A 14 5.11 -36.16 -7.86
CA SER A 14 4.92 -37.59 -8.02
C SER A 14 3.45 -38.02 -8.17
N HIS A 15 2.49 -37.12 -7.92
CA HIS A 15 1.06 -37.40 -7.94
C HIS A 15 0.56 -37.83 -9.33
N LYS A 16 -0.39 -38.78 -9.38
CA LYS A 16 -0.92 -39.35 -10.64
C LYS A 16 -1.40 -38.28 -11.62
N VAL A 17 -2.18 -37.31 -11.16
CA VAL A 17 -2.71 -36.21 -11.99
C VAL A 17 -1.59 -35.33 -12.56
N VAL A 18 -0.57 -35.00 -11.76
CA VAL A 18 0.56 -34.18 -12.23
C VAL A 18 1.35 -34.94 -13.30
N LYS A 19 1.59 -36.24 -13.10
CA LYS A 19 2.21 -37.10 -14.11
C LYS A 19 1.39 -37.20 -15.39
N GLN A 20 0.06 -37.26 -15.31
CA GLN A 20 -0.82 -37.28 -16.49
C GLN A 20 -0.74 -35.98 -17.29
N LEU A 21 -0.76 -34.82 -16.62
CA LEU A 21 -0.59 -33.52 -17.27
C LEU A 21 0.74 -33.45 -18.04
N LEU A 22 1.84 -33.84 -17.39
CA LEU A 22 3.17 -33.85 -18.00
C LEU A 22 3.26 -34.79 -19.20
N ARG A 23 2.68 -35.99 -19.11
CA ARG A 23 2.62 -36.94 -20.25
C ARG A 23 1.80 -36.41 -21.42
N ALA A 24 0.79 -35.57 -21.16
CA ALA A 24 -0.01 -34.89 -22.18
C ALA A 24 0.60 -33.54 -22.63
N GLU A 25 1.89 -33.33 -22.35
CA GLU A 25 2.69 -32.16 -22.72
C GLU A 25 2.23 -30.83 -22.10
N TRP A 26 1.40 -30.89 -21.05
CA TRP A 26 1.04 -29.72 -20.26
C TRP A 26 2.11 -29.45 -19.20
N LYS A 27 2.42 -28.18 -19.00
CA LYS A 27 3.37 -27.70 -18.00
C LYS A 27 2.64 -26.99 -16.86
N LEU A 28 3.19 -27.11 -15.66
CA LEU A 28 2.82 -26.34 -14.48
C LEU A 28 3.86 -25.25 -14.22
N THR A 29 3.44 -24.16 -13.58
CA THR A 29 4.40 -23.18 -13.06
C THR A 29 5.19 -23.75 -11.88
N LYS A 30 6.23 -23.05 -11.41
CA LYS A 30 6.98 -23.42 -10.19
C LYS A 30 6.09 -23.62 -8.95
N ARG A 31 4.88 -23.05 -8.95
CA ARG A 31 3.89 -23.22 -7.86
C ARG A 31 3.21 -24.59 -7.87
N GLY A 32 3.30 -25.34 -8.96
CA GLY A 32 2.68 -26.66 -9.10
C GLY A 32 1.16 -26.59 -9.21
N LEU A 33 0.50 -27.72 -8.93
CA LEU A 33 -0.96 -27.85 -8.94
C LEU A 33 -1.50 -27.62 -7.53
N GLY A 34 -1.94 -26.40 -7.24
CA GLY A 34 -2.45 -25.98 -5.93
C GLY A 34 -3.76 -25.18 -6.04
N PRO A 35 -4.12 -24.39 -5.00
CA PRO A 35 -5.38 -23.64 -4.94
C PRO A 35 -5.61 -22.73 -6.14
N TRP A 36 -4.51 -22.13 -6.62
CA TRP A 36 -4.44 -21.48 -7.91
C TRP A 36 -3.43 -22.21 -8.78
N ALA A 37 -3.90 -22.83 -9.86
CA ALA A 37 -3.03 -23.56 -10.78
C ALA A 37 -3.09 -22.99 -12.19
N ARG A 38 -1.92 -22.80 -12.80
CA ARG A 38 -1.79 -22.46 -14.22
C ARG A 38 -1.19 -23.66 -14.94
N ILE A 39 -1.97 -24.21 -15.86
CA ILE A 39 -1.63 -25.35 -16.71
C ILE A 39 -1.50 -24.82 -18.13
N TYR A 40 -0.34 -24.97 -18.77
CA TYR A 40 -0.10 -24.35 -20.08
C TYR A 40 0.79 -25.20 -20.98
N ARG A 41 0.70 -25.00 -22.28
CA ARG A 41 1.69 -25.49 -23.25
C ARG A 41 2.62 -24.35 -23.68
N PRO A 42 3.90 -24.63 -24.00
CA PRO A 42 4.77 -23.65 -24.64
C PRO A 42 4.07 -23.04 -25.85
N ALA A 43 4.17 -21.72 -26.01
CA ALA A 43 3.55 -21.05 -27.14
C ALA A 43 4.23 -21.48 -28.45
N THR A 44 3.43 -21.77 -29.47
CA THR A 44 3.86 -22.05 -30.84
C THR A 44 3.40 -20.92 -31.74
N GLY A 45 4.33 -20.06 -32.17
CA GLY A 45 3.98 -18.82 -32.87
C GLY A 45 3.11 -17.91 -32.00
N SER A 46 1.91 -17.56 -32.49
CA SER A 46 0.91 -16.77 -31.76
C SER A 46 -0.03 -17.62 -30.90
N GLU A 47 -0.03 -18.94 -31.05
CA GLU A 47 -0.95 -19.82 -30.34
C GLU A 47 -0.53 -20.02 -28.88
N ARG A 48 -1.48 -19.84 -27.97
CA ARG A 48 -1.29 -20.04 -26.53
C ARG A 48 -2.38 -20.94 -25.99
N ALA A 49 -1.99 -22.10 -25.48
CA ALA A 49 -2.90 -22.98 -24.74
C ALA A 49 -2.64 -22.83 -23.23
N CYS A 50 -3.61 -22.31 -22.49
CA CYS A 50 -3.51 -22.09 -21.05
C CYS A 50 -4.86 -22.28 -20.36
N VAL A 51 -4.88 -23.03 -19.27
CA VAL A 51 -6.01 -23.19 -18.36
C VAL A 51 -5.60 -22.65 -17.00
N GLN A 52 -6.45 -21.82 -16.39
CA GLN A 52 -6.27 -21.33 -15.02
C GLN A 52 -7.37 -21.92 -14.16
N LEU A 53 -6.98 -22.54 -13.04
CA LEU A 53 -7.89 -23.16 -12.09
C LEU A 53 -7.91 -22.38 -10.79
N CYS A 54 -9.13 -22.07 -10.33
CA CYS A 54 -9.43 -21.63 -8.98
C CYS A 54 -10.08 -22.81 -8.25
N ILE A 55 -9.51 -23.24 -7.12
CA ILE A 55 -10.03 -24.38 -6.35
C ILE A 55 -10.44 -23.87 -4.96
N PRO A 56 -11.70 -23.42 -4.77
CA PRO A 56 -12.16 -22.85 -3.50
C PRO A 56 -11.98 -23.78 -2.30
N SER A 57 -12.20 -25.09 -2.49
CA SER A 57 -12.02 -26.11 -1.44
C SER A 57 -10.58 -26.26 -0.96
N TRP A 58 -9.60 -25.68 -1.67
CA TRP A 58 -8.20 -25.62 -1.27
C TRP A 58 -7.80 -24.20 -0.81
N ASN A 59 -8.77 -23.37 -0.41
CA ASN A 59 -8.55 -22.00 0.06
C ASN A 59 -7.95 -21.07 -1.02
N ALA A 60 -8.39 -21.22 -2.28
CA ALA A 60 -8.03 -20.28 -3.34
C ALA A 60 -8.57 -18.87 -3.08
N LEU A 61 -9.77 -18.79 -2.49
CA LEU A 61 -10.48 -17.56 -2.18
C LEU A 61 -10.46 -17.33 -0.66
N ASP A 62 -9.35 -16.81 -0.16
CA ASP A 62 -9.17 -16.45 1.26
C ASP A 62 -10.24 -15.44 1.70
N THR A 63 -10.93 -15.74 2.79
CA THR A 63 -12.11 -14.99 3.27
C THR A 63 -11.80 -13.52 3.60
N ARG A 64 -10.55 -13.19 3.96
CA ARG A 64 -10.16 -11.78 4.23
C ARG A 64 -10.21 -10.90 2.99
N ASN A 65 -10.03 -11.50 1.81
CA ASN A 65 -9.92 -10.77 0.55
C ASN A 65 -11.12 -10.99 -0.37
N TRP A 66 -11.76 -12.16 -0.26
CA TRP A 66 -12.86 -12.58 -1.12
C TRP A 66 -14.19 -12.78 -0.36
N GLY A 67 -14.23 -12.49 0.95
CA GLY A 67 -15.43 -12.73 1.77
C GLY A 67 -15.92 -14.17 1.65
N ASP A 68 -17.22 -14.33 1.48
CA ASP A 68 -17.87 -15.64 1.33
C ASP A 68 -17.92 -16.14 -0.12
N ALA A 69 -17.11 -15.57 -1.04
CA ALA A 69 -17.12 -15.97 -2.46
C ALA A 69 -16.97 -17.48 -2.69
N ALA A 70 -16.18 -18.16 -1.85
CA ALA A 70 -15.96 -19.60 -1.95
C ALA A 70 -17.23 -20.44 -1.74
N GLN A 71 -18.27 -19.86 -1.15
CA GLN A 71 -19.53 -20.50 -0.79
C GLN A 71 -20.66 -20.16 -1.79
N LEU A 72 -20.40 -19.25 -2.74
CA LEU A 72 -21.37 -18.86 -3.74
C LEU A 72 -21.72 -20.02 -4.69
N PRO A 73 -22.96 -20.08 -5.19
CA PRO A 73 -23.32 -20.93 -6.32
C PRO A 73 -22.38 -20.70 -7.52
N SER A 74 -22.20 -21.72 -8.36
CA SER A 74 -21.24 -21.65 -9.46
C SER A 74 -21.46 -20.49 -10.45
N PRO A 75 -22.69 -20.09 -10.83
CA PRO A 75 -22.92 -18.92 -11.68
C PRO A 75 -22.45 -17.61 -11.05
N ASP A 76 -22.74 -17.43 -9.77
CA ASP A 76 -22.43 -16.21 -9.01
C ASP A 76 -20.93 -16.09 -8.77
N LEU A 77 -20.28 -17.21 -8.42
CA LEU A 77 -18.82 -17.26 -8.33
C LEU A 77 -18.16 -16.96 -9.69
N ALA A 78 -18.70 -17.50 -10.78
CA ALA A 78 -18.19 -17.22 -12.12
C ALA A 78 -18.36 -15.74 -12.49
N ARG A 79 -19.45 -15.10 -12.07
CA ARG A 79 -19.67 -13.65 -12.23
C ARG A 79 -18.63 -12.85 -11.45
N VAL A 80 -18.46 -13.11 -10.15
CA VAL A 80 -17.47 -12.41 -9.30
C VAL A 80 -16.07 -12.50 -9.89
N LEU A 81 -15.62 -13.72 -10.24
CA LEU A 81 -14.30 -13.93 -10.82
C LEU A 81 -14.18 -13.36 -12.23
N GLY A 82 -15.24 -13.41 -13.03
CA GLY A 82 -15.29 -12.86 -14.39
C GLY A 82 -15.20 -11.34 -14.40
N VAL A 83 -15.94 -10.65 -13.52
CA VAL A 83 -15.88 -9.19 -13.36
C VAL A 83 -14.49 -8.77 -12.89
N TYR A 84 -13.95 -9.42 -11.85
CA TYR A 84 -12.59 -9.14 -11.40
C TYR A 84 -11.55 -9.36 -12.50
N ALA A 85 -11.65 -10.48 -13.23
CA ALA A 85 -10.70 -10.83 -14.28
C ALA A 85 -10.73 -9.83 -15.45
N THR A 86 -11.92 -9.35 -15.81
CA THR A 86 -12.13 -8.37 -16.88
C THR A 86 -11.58 -6.99 -16.49
N ARG A 87 -11.79 -6.60 -15.23
CA ARG A 87 -11.38 -5.27 -14.73
C ARG A 87 -9.90 -5.19 -14.38
N VAL A 88 -9.37 -6.22 -13.73
CA VAL A 88 -8.00 -6.24 -13.19
C VAL A 88 -7.10 -7.10 -14.06
N MET A 89 -7.22 -8.42 -13.91
CA MET A 89 -6.61 -9.48 -14.70
C MET A 89 -7.11 -10.82 -14.17
N THR A 90 -7.01 -11.90 -14.95
CA THR A 90 -7.30 -13.26 -14.44
C THR A 90 -6.43 -13.54 -13.19
N PRO A 91 -7.02 -13.87 -12.03
CA PRO A 91 -6.26 -14.11 -10.82
C PRO A 91 -5.29 -15.29 -11.00
N ARG A 92 -4.02 -15.10 -10.62
CA ARG A 92 -2.96 -16.12 -10.73
C ARG A 92 -2.43 -16.58 -9.37
N GLY A 93 -3.21 -16.36 -8.32
CA GLY A 93 -2.84 -16.56 -6.92
C GLY A 93 -3.74 -15.73 -6.01
N SER A 94 -3.29 -15.54 -4.76
CA SER A 94 -3.92 -14.55 -3.88
C SER A 94 -3.94 -13.16 -4.51
N THR A 95 -4.82 -12.27 -4.04
CA THR A 95 -4.88 -10.86 -4.48
C THR A 95 -3.51 -10.18 -4.45
N ALA A 96 -2.69 -10.48 -3.43
CA ALA A 96 -1.32 -10.00 -3.32
C ALA A 96 -0.42 -10.46 -4.47
N VAL A 97 -0.52 -11.73 -4.86
CA VAL A 97 0.20 -12.24 -6.04
C VAL A 97 -0.32 -11.58 -7.30
N THR A 98 -1.63 -11.47 -7.45
CA THR A 98 -2.24 -10.87 -8.64
C THR A 98 -1.75 -9.42 -8.81
N GLY A 99 -1.58 -8.68 -7.71
CA GLY A 99 -0.98 -7.34 -7.74
C GLY A 99 0.43 -7.30 -8.32
N LEU A 100 1.32 -8.22 -7.92
CA LEU A 100 2.68 -8.34 -8.51
C LEU A 100 2.67 -8.79 -9.96
N GLU A 101 1.82 -9.77 -10.27
CA GLU A 101 1.67 -10.31 -11.61
C GLU A 101 1.11 -9.26 -12.58
N LEU A 102 0.29 -8.32 -12.08
CA LEU A 102 -0.19 -7.18 -12.83
C LEU A 102 0.94 -6.20 -13.16
N MET A 103 1.79 -5.87 -12.17
CA MET A 103 2.98 -5.02 -12.41
C MET A 103 3.86 -5.62 -13.51
N THR A 104 4.11 -6.93 -13.44
CA THR A 104 4.92 -7.65 -14.44
C THR A 104 4.22 -7.74 -15.79
N ALA A 105 2.90 -7.89 -15.83
CA ALA A 105 2.15 -7.98 -17.08
C ALA A 105 2.13 -6.64 -17.83
N LEU A 106 2.07 -5.53 -17.11
CA LEU A 106 2.08 -4.17 -17.67
C LEU A 106 3.50 -3.72 -18.06
N HIS A 107 4.51 -4.20 -17.36
CA HIS A 107 5.92 -3.92 -17.63
C HIS A 107 6.70 -5.25 -17.70
N PRO A 108 6.51 -6.04 -18.77
CA PRO A 108 7.20 -7.31 -18.92
C PRO A 108 8.71 -7.10 -18.92
N PRO A 109 9.50 -8.03 -18.35
CA PRO A 109 10.94 -7.86 -18.18
C PRO A 109 11.71 -7.80 -19.50
N THR A 110 11.13 -8.38 -20.56
CA THR A 110 11.71 -8.43 -21.89
C THR A 110 10.69 -8.05 -22.96
N ARG A 111 11.21 -7.58 -24.09
CA ARG A 111 10.47 -7.31 -25.33
C ARG A 111 11.16 -8.03 -26.49
N ALA A 112 10.43 -8.19 -27.59
CA ALA A 112 11.02 -8.74 -28.81
C ALA A 112 11.82 -7.66 -29.54
N SER A 113 13.03 -7.98 -29.98
CA SER A 113 13.86 -7.13 -30.84
C SER A 113 13.21 -6.87 -32.20
N ALA A 114 13.81 -5.96 -32.98
CA ALA A 114 13.63 -5.98 -34.43
C ALA A 114 14.06 -7.35 -34.99
N PRO A 115 13.39 -7.85 -36.05
CA PRO A 115 13.81 -9.11 -36.67
C PRO A 115 15.23 -8.97 -37.24
N ASP A 116 16.04 -10.02 -37.06
CA ASP A 116 17.37 -10.10 -37.66
C ASP A 116 17.31 -10.40 -39.17
N ALA A 117 18.48 -10.58 -39.81
CA ALA A 117 18.59 -10.88 -41.23
C ALA A 117 17.84 -12.17 -41.66
N THR A 118 17.52 -13.06 -40.72
CA THR A 118 16.75 -14.29 -40.95
C THR A 118 15.27 -14.15 -40.60
N GLY A 119 14.81 -12.95 -40.22
CA GLY A 119 13.45 -12.68 -39.77
C GLY A 119 13.19 -13.06 -38.30
N LYS A 120 14.20 -13.54 -37.57
CA LYS A 120 14.05 -14.01 -36.18
C LYS A 120 14.17 -12.85 -35.20
N ARG A 121 13.25 -12.79 -34.23
CA ARG A 121 13.31 -11.83 -33.12
C ARG A 121 13.99 -12.45 -31.91
N HIS A 122 14.76 -11.64 -31.20
CA HIS A 122 15.48 -12.00 -29.98
C HIS A 122 14.83 -11.33 -28.77
N SER A 123 15.05 -11.90 -27.59
CA SER A 123 14.58 -11.30 -26.35
C SER A 123 15.54 -10.20 -25.91
N GLU A 124 15.05 -8.98 -25.75
CA GLU A 124 15.81 -7.82 -25.25
C GLU A 124 15.20 -7.30 -23.94
N HIS A 125 15.97 -6.56 -23.15
CA HIS A 125 15.43 -5.85 -21.99
C HIS A 125 14.34 -4.87 -22.44
N ASN A 126 13.25 -4.83 -21.68
CA ASN A 126 12.18 -3.87 -21.91
C ASN A 126 12.43 -2.59 -21.08
N PRO A 127 12.70 -1.44 -21.72
CA PRO A 127 12.91 -0.18 -21.00
C PRO A 127 11.70 0.17 -20.12
N GLY A 128 11.95 0.69 -18.92
CA GLY A 128 10.90 0.98 -17.96
C GLY A 128 10.36 -0.24 -17.21
N SER A 129 11.02 -1.40 -17.29
CA SER A 129 10.71 -2.61 -16.50
C SER A 129 11.79 -2.89 -15.46
N LEU A 130 11.50 -3.77 -14.49
CA LEU A 130 12.48 -4.20 -13.48
C LEU A 130 13.49 -5.24 -14.01
N GLY A 131 13.41 -5.60 -15.30
CA GLY A 131 14.23 -6.67 -15.88
C GLY A 131 13.91 -8.07 -15.33
N ALA A 132 14.65 -9.07 -15.83
CA ALA A 132 14.42 -10.47 -15.50
C ALA A 132 15.21 -10.97 -14.28
N ALA A 133 16.29 -10.28 -13.91
CA ALA A 133 17.15 -10.63 -12.79
C ALA A 133 16.74 -9.84 -11.53
N PRO A 134 16.79 -10.45 -10.33
CA PRO A 134 16.69 -9.71 -9.09
C PRO A 134 17.86 -8.74 -8.95
N VAL A 135 17.62 -7.63 -8.25
CA VAL A 135 18.64 -6.64 -7.87
C VAL A 135 18.75 -6.60 -6.35
N ASP A 136 19.97 -6.44 -5.84
CA ASP A 136 20.18 -6.28 -4.40
C ASP A 136 19.60 -4.93 -3.92
N CYS A 137 19.05 -4.92 -2.71
CA CYS A 137 18.66 -3.68 -2.05
C CYS A 137 19.88 -2.98 -1.43
N ALA A 138 19.74 -1.69 -1.10
CA ALA A 138 20.73 -1.02 -0.27
C ALA A 138 20.72 -1.61 1.17
N PRO A 139 21.84 -1.56 1.92
CA PRO A 139 21.90 -2.07 3.29
C PRO A 139 20.82 -1.49 4.22
N CYS A 140 20.54 -0.18 4.11
CA CYS A 140 19.51 0.49 4.91
C CYS A 140 18.08 0.06 4.55
N GLU A 141 17.84 -0.42 3.31
CA GLU A 141 16.52 -0.89 2.85
C GLU A 141 16.24 -2.34 3.28
N ALA A 142 17.29 -3.10 3.58
CA ALA A 142 17.20 -4.53 3.91
C ALA A 142 16.40 -4.75 5.20
N PRO A 143 15.38 -5.64 5.22
CA PRO A 143 14.70 -6.01 6.47
C PRO A 143 15.62 -6.81 7.39
N ASP A 144 15.30 -6.89 8.68
CA ASP A 144 16.12 -7.65 9.64
C ASP A 144 16.21 -9.13 9.25
N GLY A 145 17.40 -9.70 9.45
CA GLY A 145 17.76 -11.06 9.03
C GLY A 145 17.95 -11.25 7.52
N HIS A 146 17.93 -10.20 6.71
CA HIS A 146 18.36 -10.26 5.31
C HIS A 146 19.82 -10.75 5.17
N PRO A 147 20.20 -11.50 4.11
CA PRO A 147 21.57 -11.98 3.92
C PRO A 147 22.67 -10.89 3.94
N LEU A 148 22.35 -9.68 3.46
CA LEU A 148 23.25 -8.52 3.54
C LEU A 148 23.63 -8.12 4.97
N LEU A 149 22.87 -8.59 5.97
CA LEU A 149 23.02 -8.26 7.38
C LEU A 149 23.57 -9.43 8.20
N ARG A 150 24.02 -10.50 7.54
CA ARG A 150 24.45 -11.75 8.20
C ARG A 150 25.61 -11.55 9.18
N ASP A 151 26.43 -10.52 8.94
CA ASP A 151 27.64 -10.21 9.70
C ASP A 151 27.37 -9.23 10.85
N LEU A 152 26.12 -8.78 11.03
CA LEU A 152 25.73 -7.97 12.19
C LEU A 152 25.72 -8.82 13.48
N PRO A 153 26.04 -8.22 14.64
CA PRO A 153 25.94 -8.92 15.92
C PRO A 153 24.51 -9.47 16.17
N ARG A 154 24.43 -10.67 16.77
CA ARG A 154 23.18 -11.43 16.93
C ARG A 154 22.02 -10.68 17.60
N PHE A 155 22.34 -9.74 18.50
CA PHE A 155 21.37 -8.95 19.26
C PHE A 155 21.40 -7.45 18.90
N HIS A 156 22.02 -7.11 17.77
CA HIS A 156 22.07 -5.73 17.29
C HIS A 156 20.69 -5.27 16.84
N VAL A 157 20.18 -4.21 17.47
CA VAL A 157 18.92 -3.56 17.07
C VAL A 157 19.28 -2.35 16.24
N ARG A 158 19.00 -2.41 14.94
CA ARG A 158 19.35 -1.32 14.03
C ARG A 158 18.52 -0.07 14.30
N GLY A 159 19.21 1.05 14.51
CA GLY A 159 18.61 2.37 14.70
C GLY A 159 18.23 3.09 13.40
N PRO A 160 17.65 4.30 13.50
CA PRO A 160 17.27 5.13 12.34
C PRO A 160 18.43 5.46 11.39
N GLU A 161 19.66 5.53 11.89
CA GLU A 161 20.89 5.75 11.12
C GLU A 161 21.37 4.51 10.34
N GLU A 162 20.76 3.34 10.55
CA GLU A 162 21.16 2.07 9.93
C GLU A 162 20.07 1.43 9.06
N LYS A 163 18.81 1.84 9.26
CA LYS A 163 17.65 1.22 8.63
C LYS A 163 16.61 2.26 8.23
N LEU A 164 16.05 2.06 7.04
CA LEU A 164 14.96 2.86 6.48
C LEU A 164 13.63 2.46 7.15
N PHE A 165 13.03 3.40 7.88
CA PHE A 165 11.77 3.22 8.62
C PHE A 165 10.58 3.90 7.94
N GLU A 166 10.35 3.58 6.66
CA GLU A 166 9.19 4.09 5.91
C GLU A 166 7.96 3.19 6.12
N GLU A 167 7.20 3.50 7.15
CA GLU A 167 5.92 2.88 7.48
C GLU A 167 4.79 3.93 7.56
N ALA A 168 3.54 3.47 7.48
CA ALA A 168 2.37 4.34 7.58
C ALA A 168 2.19 4.84 9.02
N TYR A 169 1.38 5.89 9.21
CA TYR A 169 1.20 6.46 10.55
C TYR A 169 0.54 5.48 11.52
N ASP A 170 0.99 5.55 12.77
CA ASP A 170 0.27 5.06 13.94
C ASP A 170 0.56 6.06 15.06
N TRP A 171 -0.22 7.14 15.08
CA TRP A 171 -0.05 8.29 15.96
C TRP A 171 -1.39 8.69 16.54
N ALA A 172 -1.40 9.05 17.81
CA ALA A 172 -2.53 9.67 18.47
C ALA A 172 -2.01 10.54 19.62
N ARG A 173 -2.86 11.46 20.07
CA ARG A 173 -2.59 12.31 21.22
C ARG A 173 -3.83 12.42 22.12
N PRO A 174 -3.66 12.85 23.39
CA PRO A 174 -4.78 13.30 24.20
C PRO A 174 -5.58 14.40 23.49
N MET A 175 -6.90 14.40 23.69
CA MET A 175 -7.74 15.51 23.25
C MET A 175 -7.45 16.76 24.09
N THR A 176 -7.56 17.93 23.47
CA THR A 176 -7.51 19.22 24.18
C THR A 176 -8.82 19.50 24.90
N ASP A 177 -8.82 20.39 25.88
CA ASP A 177 -10.04 20.82 26.58
C ASP A 177 -11.14 21.28 25.61
N ALA A 178 -10.75 22.02 24.57
CA ALA A 178 -11.68 22.50 23.53
C ALA A 178 -12.31 21.35 22.73
N GLU A 179 -11.52 20.33 22.38
CA GLU A 179 -12.00 19.13 21.68
C GLU A 179 -12.90 18.28 22.60
N CYS A 180 -12.66 18.28 23.90
CA CYS A 180 -13.53 17.64 24.88
C CYS A 180 -14.91 18.33 25.03
N THR A 181 -15.06 19.58 24.56
CA THR A 181 -16.35 20.29 24.60
C THR A 181 -17.31 19.95 23.46
N VAL A 182 -16.80 19.33 22.37
CA VAL A 182 -17.63 18.92 21.24
C VAL A 182 -18.15 17.49 21.43
N ARG A 183 -19.07 17.05 20.55
CA ARG A 183 -19.84 15.83 20.80
C ARG A 183 -19.30 14.59 20.10
N HIS A 184 -18.63 14.77 18.96
CA HIS A 184 -18.34 13.68 18.05
C HIS A 184 -16.85 13.56 17.74
N LEU A 185 -16.40 12.32 17.60
CA LEU A 185 -15.17 11.95 16.92
C LEU A 185 -15.55 11.41 15.54
N VAL A 186 -15.05 12.03 14.49
CA VAL A 186 -15.39 11.67 13.10
C VAL A 186 -14.13 11.22 12.37
N GLY A 187 -14.14 9.98 11.91
CA GLY A 187 -13.07 9.39 11.11
C GLY A 187 -13.29 9.60 9.61
N ILE A 188 -12.27 10.10 8.92
CA ILE A 188 -12.17 10.09 7.47
C ILE A 188 -11.05 9.15 7.02
N ASP A 189 -11.28 8.40 5.95
CA ASP A 189 -10.31 7.44 5.41
C ASP A 189 -10.05 7.70 3.93
N VAL A 190 -8.77 7.70 3.53
CA VAL A 190 -8.38 7.97 2.15
C VAL A 190 -8.59 6.72 1.28
N ASN A 191 -9.48 6.82 0.29
CA ASN A 191 -9.73 5.74 -0.66
C ASN A 191 -8.44 5.32 -1.39
N MET A 192 -8.08 4.04 -1.25
CA MET A 192 -6.91 3.43 -1.91
C MET A 192 -5.64 4.28 -1.77
N ALA A 193 -5.34 4.77 -0.56
CA ALA A 193 -4.28 5.73 -0.30
C ALA A 193 -2.93 5.34 -0.90
N PHE A 194 -2.52 4.08 -0.73
CA PHE A 194 -1.25 3.57 -1.28
C PHE A 194 -1.24 3.45 -2.81
N ALA A 195 -2.40 3.21 -3.45
CA ALA A 195 -2.49 3.28 -4.91
C ALA A 195 -2.30 4.73 -5.37
N ALA A 196 -2.95 5.68 -4.70
CA ALA A 196 -2.77 7.11 -4.98
C ALA A 196 -1.33 7.57 -4.74
N GLY A 197 -0.65 7.04 -3.72
CA GLY A 197 0.77 7.28 -3.46
C GLY A 197 1.70 6.78 -4.57
N ALA A 198 1.33 5.70 -5.26
CA ALA A 198 2.06 5.15 -6.39
C ALA A 198 1.91 5.98 -7.69
N ASN A 199 0.80 6.71 -7.85
CA ASN A 199 0.48 7.45 -9.08
C ASN A 199 1.52 8.53 -9.41
N GLY A 200 2.24 8.40 -10.53
CA GLY A 200 3.27 9.34 -10.97
C GLY A 200 4.56 9.27 -10.14
N LEU A 201 4.73 8.25 -9.29
CA LEU A 201 5.94 8.09 -8.49
C LEU A 201 7.07 7.61 -9.40
N THR A 202 8.18 8.35 -9.40
CA THR A 202 9.42 7.89 -10.03
C THR A 202 10.13 6.94 -9.07
N VAL A 203 10.44 5.74 -9.54
CA VAL A 203 11.09 4.69 -8.73
C VAL A 203 12.30 4.13 -9.46
N GLY A 204 13.24 3.56 -8.72
CA GLY A 204 14.40 2.90 -9.31
C GLY A 204 14.01 1.67 -10.11
N LEU A 205 14.65 1.44 -11.24
CA LEU A 205 14.51 0.24 -12.07
C LEU A 205 15.73 -0.68 -11.92
N GLY A 206 16.90 -0.09 -11.70
CA GLY A 206 18.16 -0.81 -11.49
C GLY A 206 18.63 -0.94 -10.04
N ALA A 207 19.89 -1.34 -9.89
CA ALA A 207 20.57 -1.52 -8.62
C ALA A 207 20.91 -0.18 -7.92
N PRO A 208 21.03 -0.17 -6.58
CA PRO A 208 21.51 0.98 -5.79
C PRO A 208 22.94 1.37 -6.15
N THR A 209 23.23 2.68 -6.17
CA THR A 209 24.60 3.24 -6.20
C THR A 209 24.81 4.07 -4.93
N HIS A 210 25.86 3.75 -4.16
CA HIS A 210 26.23 4.53 -2.98
C HIS A 210 26.93 5.82 -3.38
N VAL A 211 26.58 6.92 -2.72
CA VAL A 211 27.19 8.23 -2.92
C VAL A 211 27.38 8.89 -1.56
N THR A 212 28.56 9.44 -1.32
CA THR A 212 28.90 10.20 -0.11
C THR A 212 28.80 11.70 -0.36
N ALA A 213 28.32 12.45 0.63
CA ALA A 213 28.06 13.89 0.56
C ALA A 213 27.31 14.35 -0.72
N PRO A 214 26.18 13.71 -1.09
CA PRO A 214 25.47 14.07 -2.31
C PRO A 214 24.70 15.39 -2.17
N VAL A 215 24.52 16.10 -3.29
CA VAL A 215 23.50 17.14 -3.40
C VAL A 215 22.14 16.45 -3.56
N PHE A 216 21.15 16.86 -2.77
CA PHE A 216 19.81 16.29 -2.85
C PHE A 216 19.12 16.67 -4.16
N ASP A 217 18.62 15.67 -4.91
CA ASP A 217 17.76 15.86 -6.07
C ASP A 217 16.40 15.18 -5.83
N PRO A 218 15.29 15.92 -5.72
CA PRO A 218 13.96 15.35 -5.49
C PRO A 218 13.46 14.48 -6.65
N LYS A 219 14.11 14.51 -7.82
CA LYS A 219 13.76 13.68 -8.99
C LYS A 219 14.52 12.35 -9.03
N LEU A 220 15.59 12.22 -8.26
CA LEU A 220 16.41 11.01 -8.23
C LEU A 220 15.93 10.07 -7.11
N PRO A 221 15.29 8.93 -7.42
CA PRO A 221 14.84 8.02 -6.39
C PRO A 221 16.02 7.37 -5.65
N GLY A 222 15.89 7.30 -4.33
CA GLY A 222 16.89 6.72 -3.45
C GLY A 222 16.51 6.78 -1.96
N SER A 223 17.39 6.21 -1.16
CA SER A 223 17.42 6.34 0.30
C SER A 223 18.52 7.31 0.71
N TRP A 224 18.21 8.24 1.59
CA TRP A 224 19.06 9.38 1.94
C TRP A 224 19.24 9.42 3.45
N LEU A 225 20.49 9.48 3.92
CA LEU A 225 20.79 9.70 5.34
C LEU A 225 20.81 11.22 5.57
N VAL A 226 19.83 11.73 6.31
CA VAL A 226 19.63 13.17 6.53
C VAL A 226 19.28 13.40 8.00
N ASP A 227 19.80 14.47 8.59
CA ASP A 227 19.29 14.96 9.87
C ASP A 227 18.11 15.90 9.60
N LEU A 228 16.93 15.54 10.12
CA LEU A 228 15.70 16.33 10.03
C LEU A 228 15.18 16.73 11.43
N SER A 229 16.00 16.58 12.47
CA SER A 229 15.64 16.96 13.85
C SER A 229 15.42 18.45 14.05
N HIS A 230 15.95 19.29 13.14
CA HIS A 230 15.81 20.74 13.14
C HIS A 230 14.52 21.26 12.50
N VAL A 231 13.68 20.39 11.94
CA VAL A 231 12.42 20.80 11.32
C VAL A 231 11.39 21.12 12.39
N ASP A 232 10.92 22.36 12.43
CA ASP A 232 9.90 22.83 13.37
C ASP A 232 8.53 22.89 12.69
N LEU A 233 7.58 22.04 13.15
CA LEU A 233 6.24 22.00 12.61
C LEU A 233 5.35 23.17 13.06
N SER A 234 5.76 23.95 14.07
CA SER A 234 5.00 25.15 14.45
C SER A 234 5.14 26.26 13.40
N LYS A 235 6.15 26.20 12.53
CA LYS A 235 6.39 27.18 11.47
C LYS A 235 6.79 26.48 10.18
N VAL A 236 5.86 26.36 9.25
CA VAL A 236 6.09 25.65 7.98
C VAL A 236 5.55 26.44 6.79
N ARG A 237 6.01 26.09 5.59
CA ARG A 237 5.40 26.58 4.35
C ARG A 237 4.19 25.75 3.97
N ALA A 238 3.07 26.43 3.74
CA ALA A 238 1.87 25.87 3.12
C ALA A 238 1.66 26.54 1.75
N GLY A 239 2.22 25.92 0.70
CA GLY A 239 2.29 26.54 -0.63
C GLY A 239 3.40 27.57 -0.69
N LYS A 240 3.08 28.86 -0.83
CA LYS A 240 4.07 29.95 -0.91
C LYS A 240 4.20 30.77 0.37
N GLU A 241 3.35 30.52 1.36
CA GLU A 241 3.25 31.31 2.58
C GLU A 241 3.76 30.51 3.77
N TRP A 242 4.40 31.20 4.71
CA TRP A 242 4.70 30.66 6.02
C TRP A 242 3.44 30.72 6.88
N VAL A 243 3.12 29.62 7.53
CA VAL A 243 2.00 29.51 8.46
C VAL A 243 2.54 29.12 9.83
N GLU A 244 1.93 29.72 10.86
CA GLU A 244 2.17 29.36 12.25
C GLU A 244 1.09 28.35 12.66
N LEU A 245 1.50 27.25 13.27
CA LEU A 245 0.68 26.11 13.68
C LEU A 245 1.03 25.70 15.11
N ASP A 246 0.14 24.94 15.75
CA ASP A 246 0.51 24.18 16.94
C ASP A 246 1.15 22.86 16.48
N GLY A 247 2.49 22.87 16.43
CA GLY A 247 3.27 21.71 16.00
C GLY A 247 3.10 20.49 16.90
N SER A 248 2.71 20.68 18.17
CA SER A 248 2.49 19.58 19.11
C SER A 248 1.22 18.78 18.82
N LEU A 249 0.28 19.37 18.07
CA LEU A 249 -0.99 18.74 17.68
C LEU A 249 -0.92 18.08 16.29
N LEU A 250 0.26 18.02 15.68
CA LEU A 250 0.51 17.36 14.40
C LEU A 250 1.55 16.24 14.54
N PRO A 251 1.35 15.09 13.87
CA PRO A 251 2.40 14.07 13.79
C PRO A 251 3.54 14.56 12.90
N SER A 252 4.79 14.33 13.33
CA SER A 252 5.97 14.45 12.47
C SER A 252 5.84 13.58 11.20
N PRO A 253 6.01 14.16 9.99
CA PRO A 253 5.98 13.39 8.74
C PRO A 253 7.21 12.52 8.51
N PHE A 254 8.21 12.63 9.38
CA PHE A 254 9.49 11.96 9.25
C PHE A 254 9.53 10.61 9.98
N THR A 255 8.57 10.31 10.85
CA THR A 255 8.50 9.03 11.55
C THR A 255 7.11 8.42 11.45
N ALA A 256 7.03 7.08 11.48
CA ALA A 256 5.74 6.39 11.45
C ALA A 256 4.92 6.63 12.73
N LYS A 257 5.59 6.91 13.84
CA LYS A 257 4.97 7.20 15.14
C LYS A 257 4.65 8.68 15.35
N GLY A 258 4.93 9.55 14.38
CA GLY A 258 4.69 10.99 14.51
C GLY A 258 5.62 11.72 15.47
N GLU A 259 6.64 11.05 16.01
CA GLU A 259 7.68 11.63 16.85
C GLU A 259 8.66 12.48 16.04
N THR A 260 9.12 13.59 16.63
CA THR A 260 10.19 14.41 16.05
C THR A 260 11.50 13.61 15.98
N PRO A 261 12.19 13.57 14.84
CA PRO A 261 13.51 12.94 14.75
C PRO A 261 14.49 13.57 15.75
N THR A 262 15.37 12.76 16.35
CA THR A 262 16.36 13.23 17.32
C THR A 262 17.77 13.35 16.74
N GLY A 263 17.94 13.03 15.46
CA GLY A 263 19.21 13.11 14.75
C GLY A 263 19.11 12.54 13.32
N PRO A 264 20.26 12.16 12.71
CA PRO A 264 20.31 11.56 11.38
C PRO A 264 19.51 10.26 11.26
N ALA A 265 18.76 10.12 10.17
CA ALA A 265 18.05 8.89 9.83
C ALA A 265 17.93 8.67 8.32
N TRP A 266 17.70 7.41 7.93
CA TRP A 266 17.44 7.05 6.54
C TRP A 266 16.00 7.38 6.14
N TYR A 267 15.84 8.12 5.06
CA TYR A 267 14.56 8.53 4.50
C TYR A 267 14.46 8.19 3.01
N ALA A 268 13.25 7.87 2.54
CA ALA A 268 13.00 7.80 1.11
C ALA A 268 12.93 9.21 0.51
N THR A 269 13.22 9.31 -0.79
CA THR A 269 13.23 10.59 -1.53
C THR A 269 11.98 11.46 -1.30
N PRO A 270 10.74 10.92 -1.28
CA PRO A 270 9.58 11.74 -0.99
C PRO A 270 9.67 12.48 0.35
N THR A 271 10.14 11.81 1.41
CA THR A 271 10.23 12.36 2.77
C THR A 271 11.20 13.54 2.83
N VAL A 272 12.38 13.39 2.23
CA VAL A 272 13.37 14.47 2.15
C VAL A 272 12.85 15.63 1.29
N ALA A 273 12.20 15.33 0.16
CA ALA A 273 11.58 16.36 -0.68
C ALA A 273 10.49 17.13 0.07
N TYR A 274 9.80 16.48 1.00
CA TYR A 274 8.78 17.13 1.81
C TYR A 274 9.35 18.08 2.87
N ALA A 275 10.51 17.78 3.46
CA ALA A 275 11.20 18.73 4.33
C ALA A 275 11.53 20.04 3.58
N VAL A 276 11.98 19.93 2.32
CA VAL A 276 12.21 21.09 1.44
C VAL A 276 10.90 21.82 1.13
N GLU A 277 9.81 21.11 0.87
CA GLU A 277 8.47 21.70 0.66
C GLU A 277 8.00 22.50 1.88
N LEU A 278 8.26 22.00 3.09
CA LEU A 278 7.95 22.68 4.35
C LEU A 278 8.82 23.92 4.61
N GLY A 279 9.83 24.17 3.77
CA GLY A 279 10.67 25.37 3.81
C GLY A 279 12.03 25.19 4.47
N TYR A 280 12.45 23.95 4.74
CA TYR A 280 13.71 23.64 5.42
C TYR A 280 14.80 23.16 4.47
N ASP A 281 16.04 23.54 4.76
CA ASP A 281 17.20 23.03 4.04
C ASP A 281 17.52 21.59 4.45
N VAL A 282 18.00 20.81 3.48
CA VAL A 282 18.42 19.42 3.68
C VAL A 282 19.86 19.23 3.19
N LYS A 283 20.65 18.50 3.97
CA LYS A 283 22.06 18.19 3.66
C LYS A 283 22.32 16.71 3.90
N PRO A 284 22.08 15.83 2.91
CA PRO A 284 22.35 14.41 3.08
C PRO A 284 23.84 14.15 3.29
N SER A 285 24.18 13.31 4.25
CA SER A 285 25.55 12.86 4.48
C SER A 285 25.97 11.74 3.52
N GLU A 286 25.02 10.87 3.18
CA GLU A 286 25.17 9.82 2.17
C GLU A 286 23.82 9.43 1.57
N ALA A 287 23.86 8.74 0.43
CA ALA A 287 22.67 8.21 -0.22
C ALA A 287 22.94 6.91 -0.99
N TRP A 288 21.88 6.14 -1.16
CA TRP A 288 21.79 5.03 -2.09
C TRP A 288 20.78 5.39 -3.19
N VAL A 289 21.28 5.84 -4.34
CA VAL A 289 20.47 6.38 -5.44
C VAL A 289 20.26 5.37 -6.56
N ARG A 290 19.25 5.59 -7.40
CA ARG A 290 18.90 4.74 -8.55
C ARG A 290 18.97 5.55 -9.85
N GLN A 291 20.10 5.42 -10.55
CA GLN A 291 20.34 6.16 -11.79
C GLN A 291 19.38 5.74 -12.91
N ASP A 292 19.12 4.44 -13.04
CA ASP A 292 18.04 3.93 -13.89
C ASP A 292 16.72 3.98 -13.11
N HIS A 293 15.77 4.80 -13.57
CA HIS A 293 14.51 5.06 -12.88
C HIS A 293 13.39 5.41 -13.87
N GLY A 294 12.14 5.25 -13.41
CA GLY A 294 10.97 5.59 -14.22
C GLY A 294 9.64 5.43 -13.49
N ARG A 295 8.55 5.66 -14.21
CA ARG A 295 7.17 5.58 -13.69
C ARG A 295 6.59 4.17 -13.81
N TYR A 296 7.24 3.22 -13.14
CA TYR A 296 6.91 1.79 -13.20
C TYR A 296 5.48 1.44 -12.73
N LEU A 297 4.93 2.23 -11.81
CA LEU A 297 3.65 1.94 -11.17
C LEU A 297 2.45 2.65 -11.82
N ASP A 298 2.64 3.51 -12.82
CA ASP A 298 1.55 4.32 -13.40
C ASP A 298 0.48 3.45 -14.06
N GLY A 299 0.88 2.52 -14.93
CA GLY A 299 -0.06 1.61 -15.57
C GLY A 299 -0.77 0.70 -14.56
N TRP A 300 -0.05 0.28 -13.51
CA TRP A 300 -0.59 -0.55 -12.43
C TRP A 300 -1.64 0.21 -11.62
N TYR A 301 -1.35 1.46 -11.25
CA TYR A 301 -2.29 2.37 -10.60
C TYR A 301 -3.52 2.59 -11.46
N GLN A 302 -3.34 2.96 -12.74
CA GLN A 302 -4.44 3.25 -13.64
C GLN A 302 -5.39 2.06 -13.78
N ARG A 303 -4.85 0.85 -14.00
CA ARG A 303 -5.66 -0.38 -14.11
C ARG A 303 -6.50 -0.62 -12.86
N LEU A 304 -5.90 -0.51 -11.66
CA LEU A 304 -6.60 -0.78 -10.40
C LEU A 304 -7.57 0.34 -10.01
N ARG A 305 -7.23 1.59 -10.32
CA ARG A 305 -8.13 2.73 -10.17
C ARG A 305 -9.38 2.54 -11.03
N ASP A 306 -9.20 2.27 -12.32
CA ASP A 306 -10.32 2.18 -13.25
C ASP A 306 -11.20 0.97 -12.92
N ALA A 307 -10.60 -0.16 -12.51
CA ALA A 307 -11.31 -1.32 -11.98
C ALA A 307 -12.14 -0.97 -10.74
N TYR A 308 -11.56 -0.24 -9.79
CA TYR A 308 -12.25 0.17 -8.56
C TYR A 308 -13.41 1.11 -8.87
N LEU A 309 -13.17 2.16 -9.65
CA LEU A 309 -14.19 3.15 -10.00
C LEU A 309 -15.36 2.53 -10.76
N ALA A 310 -15.09 1.68 -11.76
CA ALA A 310 -16.15 0.98 -12.47
C ALA A 310 -16.97 0.09 -11.53
N THR A 311 -16.33 -0.54 -10.54
CA THR A 311 -17.05 -1.38 -9.56
C THR A 311 -17.87 -0.55 -8.58
N MET A 312 -17.36 0.61 -8.16
CA MET A 312 -18.12 1.52 -7.29
C MET A 312 -19.29 2.19 -8.02
N ALA A 313 -19.13 2.52 -9.30
CA ALA A 313 -20.21 3.04 -10.14
C ALA A 313 -21.35 2.01 -10.30
N ASP A 314 -21.03 0.73 -10.55
CA ASP A 314 -22.05 -0.34 -10.55
C ASP A 314 -22.74 -0.50 -9.18
N LEU A 315 -22.04 -0.19 -8.09
CA LEU A 315 -22.60 -0.16 -6.74
C LEU A 315 -23.39 1.15 -6.45
N GLY A 316 -23.56 2.02 -7.45
CA GLY A 316 -24.28 3.29 -7.33
C GLY A 316 -23.52 4.38 -6.59
N VAL A 317 -22.18 4.37 -6.65
CA VAL A 317 -21.30 5.40 -6.09
C VAL A 317 -20.44 6.00 -7.21
N ASP A 318 -20.99 7.00 -7.88
CA ASP A 318 -20.33 7.69 -8.98
C ASP A 318 -19.23 8.66 -8.52
N ALA A 319 -18.30 8.95 -9.44
CA ALA A 319 -17.13 9.80 -9.19
C ALA A 319 -17.47 11.29 -8.99
N ASP A 320 -18.59 11.74 -9.54
CA ASP A 320 -18.96 13.16 -9.67
C ASP A 320 -20.15 13.56 -8.79
N LEU A 321 -20.48 12.72 -7.80
CA LEU A 321 -21.52 13.03 -6.81
C LEU A 321 -21.18 14.29 -5.99
N SER A 322 -22.22 15.02 -5.58
CA SER A 322 -22.07 16.06 -4.56
C SER A 322 -21.58 15.43 -3.25
N PRO A 323 -20.96 16.19 -2.34
CA PRO A 323 -20.49 15.64 -1.06
C PRO A 323 -21.59 14.94 -0.25
N GLU A 324 -22.79 15.52 -0.21
CA GLU A 324 -23.98 14.98 0.46
C GLU A 324 -24.46 13.69 -0.23
N ASP A 325 -24.60 13.73 -1.56
CA ASP A 325 -25.02 12.56 -2.35
C ASP A 325 -23.98 11.43 -2.26
N PHE A 326 -22.69 11.77 -2.19
CA PHE A 326 -21.62 10.79 -2.00
C PHE A 326 -21.73 10.08 -0.66
N LEU A 327 -21.97 10.82 0.43
CA LEU A 327 -22.17 10.21 1.75
C LEU A 327 -23.39 9.30 1.76
N ALA A 328 -24.52 9.76 1.21
CA ALA A 328 -25.74 8.96 1.08
C ALA A 328 -25.54 7.74 0.17
N ALA A 329 -24.80 7.89 -0.93
CA ALA A 329 -24.51 6.80 -1.85
C ALA A 329 -23.58 5.75 -1.22
N MET A 330 -22.62 6.17 -0.40
CA MET A 330 -21.73 5.28 0.33
C MET A 330 -22.44 4.50 1.44
N ASP A 331 -23.49 5.07 2.03
CA ASP A 331 -24.30 4.38 3.02
C ASP A 331 -25.01 3.16 2.39
N GLY A 332 -24.86 2.00 3.04
CA GLY A 332 -25.43 0.73 2.58
C GLY A 332 -24.99 0.24 1.18
N HIS A 333 -24.03 0.88 0.49
CA HIS A 333 -23.68 0.52 -0.91
C HIS A 333 -23.34 -0.96 -1.10
N ARG A 334 -22.75 -1.60 -0.09
CA ARG A 334 -22.37 -3.02 -0.11
C ARG A 334 -23.56 -3.97 -0.18
N SER A 335 -24.73 -3.55 0.29
CA SER A 335 -25.95 -4.37 0.30
C SER A 335 -26.68 -4.35 -1.04
N ARG A 336 -26.34 -3.42 -1.94
CA ARG A 336 -26.99 -3.28 -3.26
C ARG A 336 -26.63 -4.44 -4.20
N ASP A 337 -25.35 -4.82 -4.21
CA ASP A 337 -24.84 -6.03 -4.85
C ASP A 337 -23.69 -6.59 -4.00
N PRO A 338 -23.97 -7.57 -3.11
CA PRO A 338 -22.96 -8.16 -2.21
C PRO A 338 -21.77 -8.81 -2.94
N GLU A 339 -22.00 -9.35 -4.13
CA GLU A 339 -20.97 -9.97 -4.97
C GLU A 339 -20.06 -8.92 -5.61
N LEU A 340 -20.59 -7.77 -6.06
CA LEU A 340 -19.75 -6.64 -6.48
C LEU A 340 -19.01 -6.00 -5.30
N ALA A 341 -19.59 -6.02 -4.10
CA ALA A 341 -18.88 -5.59 -2.89
C ALA A 341 -17.67 -6.50 -2.58
N ILE A 342 -17.78 -7.82 -2.85
CA ILE A 342 -16.65 -8.75 -2.82
C ILE A 342 -15.59 -8.34 -3.86
N VAL A 343 -15.99 -8.03 -5.10
CA VAL A 343 -15.05 -7.59 -6.15
C VAL A 343 -14.31 -6.31 -5.74
N ALA A 344 -15.02 -5.31 -5.22
CA ALA A 344 -14.42 -4.06 -4.73
C ALA A 344 -13.39 -4.33 -3.62
N SER A 345 -13.71 -5.24 -2.69
CA SER A 345 -12.82 -5.67 -1.62
C SER A 345 -11.58 -6.38 -2.16
N ALA A 346 -11.74 -7.28 -3.12
CA ALA A 346 -10.64 -7.98 -3.78
C ALA A 346 -9.71 -7.02 -4.55
N ILE A 347 -10.25 -5.99 -5.21
CA ILE A 347 -9.45 -4.94 -5.88
C ILE A 347 -8.60 -4.18 -4.86
N LYS A 348 -9.20 -3.73 -3.73
CA LYS A 348 -8.47 -3.05 -2.65
C LYS A 348 -7.36 -3.95 -2.06
N ALA A 349 -7.67 -5.22 -1.82
CA ALA A 349 -6.71 -6.21 -1.36
C ALA A 349 -5.56 -6.44 -2.36
N THR A 350 -5.82 -6.31 -3.67
CA THR A 350 -4.81 -6.45 -4.73
C THR A 350 -3.77 -5.33 -4.66
N VAL A 351 -4.20 -4.10 -4.37
CA VAL A 351 -3.31 -2.95 -4.09
C VAL A 351 -2.45 -3.23 -2.86
N LYS A 352 -3.09 -3.43 -1.70
CA LYS A 352 -2.39 -3.58 -0.40
C LYS A 352 -1.43 -4.77 -0.43
N GLY A 353 -1.92 -5.92 -0.90
CA GLY A 353 -1.12 -7.14 -0.99
C GLY A 353 0.01 -7.05 -2.01
N GLY A 354 -0.23 -6.44 -3.18
CA GLY A 354 0.79 -6.27 -4.22
C GLY A 354 1.97 -5.44 -3.73
N LEU A 355 1.70 -4.30 -3.10
CA LEU A 355 2.74 -3.45 -2.50
C LEU A 355 3.43 -4.12 -1.31
N GLY A 356 2.68 -4.83 -0.45
CA GLY A 356 3.27 -5.59 0.66
C GLY A 356 4.25 -6.66 0.18
N LYS A 357 3.98 -7.28 -0.97
CA LYS A 357 4.83 -8.31 -1.56
C LYS A 357 6.17 -7.78 -2.09
N LEU A 358 6.31 -6.46 -2.33
CA LEU A 358 7.58 -5.84 -2.72
C LEU A 358 8.66 -5.96 -1.63
N ARG A 359 8.26 -6.08 -0.35
CA ARG A 359 9.15 -6.36 0.80
C ARG A 359 8.69 -7.61 1.55
N GLU A 360 8.39 -8.67 0.80
CA GLU A 360 7.96 -9.93 1.41
C GLU A 360 9.10 -10.50 2.29
N ARG A 361 8.80 -10.66 3.59
CA ARG A 361 9.66 -11.29 4.60
C ARG A 361 9.63 -12.84 4.46
N PRO A 362 10.63 -13.56 4.99
CA PRO A 362 10.60 -15.02 5.07
C PRO A 362 9.33 -15.52 5.78
N ARG A 363 8.83 -16.70 5.36
CA ARG A 363 7.65 -17.36 5.96
C ARG A 363 8.02 -18.81 6.31
N GLY A 364 7.58 -19.28 7.48
CA GLY A 364 7.62 -20.69 7.89
C GLY A 364 8.67 -21.03 8.96
N GLU A 365 8.44 -22.15 9.64
CA GLU A 365 9.34 -22.71 10.65
C GLU A 365 10.63 -23.25 9.97
N GLY A 366 11.80 -22.84 10.45
CA GLY A 366 13.10 -23.35 10.00
C GLY A 366 13.97 -22.40 9.17
N TRP A 367 13.47 -21.23 8.76
CA TRP A 367 14.33 -20.18 8.20
C TRP A 367 15.22 -19.58 9.30
N ARG A 368 16.50 -19.29 8.97
CA ARG A 368 17.44 -18.66 9.89
C ARG A 368 17.84 -17.26 9.41
N PRO A 369 17.98 -16.27 10.31
CA PRO A 369 18.52 -14.96 9.97
C PRO A 369 19.85 -15.06 9.21
N GLY A 370 19.98 -14.29 8.12
CA GLY A 370 21.14 -14.31 7.23
C GLY A 370 21.00 -15.26 6.03
N GLU A 371 20.03 -16.18 6.03
CA GLU A 371 19.79 -17.08 4.90
C GLU A 371 18.83 -16.46 3.86
N PRO A 372 19.06 -16.69 2.54
CA PRO A 372 18.16 -16.20 1.51
C PRO A 372 16.82 -16.92 1.53
N TRP A 373 15.72 -16.20 1.28
CA TRP A 373 14.38 -16.78 1.12
C TRP A 373 13.83 -16.61 -0.30
N ARG A 374 12.79 -17.39 -0.63
CA ARG A 374 12.21 -17.50 -1.97
C ARG A 374 11.83 -16.16 -2.61
N ALA A 375 11.47 -15.15 -1.81
CA ALA A 375 11.01 -13.89 -2.35
C ALA A 375 12.14 -13.06 -2.97
N LEU A 376 13.39 -13.22 -2.46
CA LEU A 376 14.58 -12.51 -2.93
C LEU A 376 14.97 -12.86 -4.38
N SER A 377 14.55 -14.02 -4.88
CA SER A 377 14.81 -14.41 -6.27
C SER A 377 13.88 -13.75 -7.29
N ARG A 378 13.02 -12.81 -6.88
CA ARG A 378 12.06 -12.13 -7.76
C ARG A 378 12.56 -10.72 -8.08
N PRO A 379 12.55 -10.29 -9.36
CA PRO A 379 12.83 -8.90 -9.73
C PRO A 379 11.91 -7.88 -9.05
N THR A 380 10.70 -8.30 -8.67
CA THR A 380 9.71 -7.46 -7.98
C THR A 380 9.93 -7.39 -6.47
N TRP A 381 10.90 -8.09 -5.88
CA TRP A 381 11.27 -7.82 -4.48
C TRP A 381 12.10 -6.54 -4.45
N ARG A 382 11.43 -5.43 -4.14
CA ARG A 382 11.92 -4.06 -4.24
C ARG A 382 11.48 -3.27 -3.00
N PRO A 383 12.17 -3.45 -1.86
CA PRO A 383 11.82 -2.77 -0.62
C PRO A 383 11.87 -1.25 -0.74
N ASP A 384 12.73 -0.71 -1.61
CA ASP A 384 12.85 0.70 -1.94
C ASP A 384 11.58 1.27 -2.59
N ILE A 385 10.98 0.53 -3.53
CA ILE A 385 9.71 0.92 -4.17
C ILE A 385 8.58 0.96 -3.15
N ARG A 386 8.49 -0.05 -2.27
CA ARG A 386 7.50 -0.06 -1.18
C ARG A 386 7.67 1.15 -0.27
N ALA A 387 8.89 1.42 0.18
CA ALA A 387 9.21 2.52 1.06
C ALA A 387 8.83 3.86 0.45
N ALA A 388 9.16 4.10 -0.83
CA ALA A 388 8.82 5.33 -1.53
C ALA A 388 7.29 5.52 -1.71
N VAL A 389 6.53 4.45 -1.93
CA VAL A 389 5.05 4.54 -2.00
C VAL A 389 4.45 4.87 -0.64
N ILE A 390 4.91 4.22 0.43
CA ILE A 390 4.42 4.46 1.79
C ILE A 390 4.77 5.88 2.23
N SER A 391 6.01 6.32 2.04
CA SER A 391 6.46 7.65 2.42
C SER A 391 5.65 8.74 1.70
N ARG A 392 5.47 8.61 0.38
CA ARG A 392 4.64 9.53 -0.40
C ARG A 392 3.18 9.54 0.06
N THR A 393 2.65 8.40 0.48
CA THR A 393 1.29 8.31 1.04
C THR A 393 1.20 9.10 2.35
N ARG A 394 2.16 8.89 3.28
CA ARG A 394 2.26 9.61 4.56
C ARG A 394 2.37 11.13 4.37
N ILE A 395 3.22 11.56 3.44
CA ILE A 395 3.43 12.98 3.10
C ILE A 395 2.18 13.62 2.50
N ASN A 396 1.52 12.92 1.56
CA ASN A 396 0.28 13.43 0.98
C ASN A 396 -0.82 13.61 2.04
N LEU A 397 -0.85 12.71 3.04
CA LEU A 397 -1.76 12.83 4.18
C LEU A 397 -1.37 14.01 5.08
N HIS A 398 -0.10 14.12 5.46
CA HIS A 398 0.39 15.22 6.29
C HIS A 398 0.14 16.58 5.63
N ARG A 399 0.41 16.73 4.32
CA ARG A 399 0.12 17.96 3.56
C ARG A 399 -1.34 18.40 3.71
N LYS A 400 -2.28 17.45 3.67
CA LYS A 400 -3.71 17.74 3.85
C LYS A 400 -4.03 18.12 5.29
N MET A 401 -3.42 17.47 6.29
CA MET A 401 -3.58 17.82 7.71
C MET A 401 -3.03 19.21 8.02
N THR A 402 -1.79 19.52 7.60
CA THR A 402 -1.19 20.86 7.73
C THR A 402 -2.07 21.93 7.11
N LYS A 403 -2.58 21.67 5.88
CA LYS A 403 -3.44 22.61 5.20
C LYS A 403 -4.81 22.77 5.86
N HIS A 404 -5.35 21.69 6.41
CA HIS A 404 -6.59 21.72 7.18
C HIS A 404 -6.41 22.56 8.45
N ALA A 405 -5.39 22.25 9.26
CA ALA A 405 -5.05 22.99 10.48
C ALA A 405 -4.82 24.48 10.21
N ALA A 406 -4.04 24.83 9.18
CA ALA A 406 -3.80 26.22 8.79
C ALA A 406 -5.08 26.98 8.41
N PHE A 407 -6.10 26.29 7.88
CA PHE A 407 -7.33 26.92 7.41
C PHE A 407 -8.44 26.94 8.46
N THR A 408 -8.58 25.88 9.27
CA THR A 408 -9.69 25.70 10.21
C THR A 408 -9.30 25.91 11.67
N GLY A 409 -8.00 25.86 11.99
CA GLY A 409 -7.50 25.76 13.36
C GLY A 409 -7.77 24.40 14.03
N GLN A 410 -8.29 23.41 13.29
CA GLN A 410 -8.59 22.08 13.82
C GLN A 410 -7.47 21.09 13.51
N TYR A 411 -7.17 20.22 14.47
CA TYR A 411 -6.06 19.27 14.40
C TYR A 411 -6.56 17.83 14.52
N PRO A 412 -5.85 16.86 13.95
CA PRO A 412 -6.19 15.46 14.15
C PRO A 412 -5.99 15.06 15.61
N VAL A 413 -6.87 14.20 16.13
CA VAL A 413 -6.73 13.53 17.43
C VAL A 413 -5.99 12.20 17.28
N ALA A 414 -6.20 11.53 16.14
CA ALA A 414 -5.60 10.25 15.84
C ALA A 414 -5.41 10.07 14.32
N VAL A 415 -4.34 9.36 13.95
CA VAL A 415 -4.01 8.98 12.58
C VAL A 415 -3.54 7.52 12.57
N LEU A 416 -4.20 6.67 11.79
CA LEU A 416 -3.81 5.29 11.59
C LEU A 416 -3.81 4.95 10.10
N SER A 417 -2.63 4.68 9.55
CA SER A 417 -2.40 4.44 8.14
C SER A 417 -2.89 5.61 7.27
N ASP A 418 -4.13 5.52 6.79
CA ASP A 418 -4.83 6.43 5.89
C ASP A 418 -6.13 6.98 6.49
N CYS A 419 -6.44 6.60 7.74
CA CYS A 419 -7.55 7.12 8.52
C CYS A 419 -7.08 8.27 9.43
N VAL A 420 -7.86 9.35 9.47
CA VAL A 420 -7.65 10.53 10.33
C VAL A 420 -8.93 10.82 11.09
N VAL A 421 -8.82 11.03 12.41
CA VAL A 421 -9.94 11.33 13.29
C VAL A 421 -9.85 12.77 13.78
N TYR A 422 -10.95 13.52 13.64
CA TYR A 422 -11.12 14.87 14.17
C TYR A 422 -12.26 14.92 15.18
N ALA A 423 -12.14 15.80 16.17
CA ALA A 423 -13.27 16.18 17.02
C ALA A 423 -14.16 17.18 16.24
N ALA A 424 -15.47 16.97 16.28
CA ALA A 424 -16.44 17.76 15.51
C ALA A 424 -17.74 18.01 16.28
N ASN A 425 -18.42 19.10 15.93
CA ASN A 425 -19.73 19.46 16.50
C ASN A 425 -20.87 18.56 16.02
N GLY A 426 -20.74 17.99 14.83
CA GLY A 426 -21.71 17.08 14.24
C GLY A 426 -21.07 15.75 13.82
N PRO A 427 -21.90 14.75 13.45
CA PRO A 427 -21.45 13.38 13.23
C PRO A 427 -20.89 13.12 11.82
N SER A 428 -20.92 14.10 10.92
CA SER A 428 -20.55 13.95 9.51
C SER A 428 -19.18 14.56 9.21
N PRO A 429 -18.42 14.03 8.23
CA PRO A 429 -17.25 14.72 7.72
C PRO A 429 -17.53 16.15 7.25
N LEU A 430 -18.75 16.45 6.80
CA LEU A 430 -19.15 17.81 6.40
C LEU A 430 -19.17 18.81 7.56
N ASP A 431 -19.22 18.34 8.81
CA ASP A 431 -19.24 19.20 10.00
C ASP A 431 -17.87 19.81 10.33
N PHE A 432 -16.79 19.27 9.76
CA PHE A 432 -15.44 19.81 9.96
C PHE A 432 -14.67 20.04 8.65
N LEU A 433 -14.99 19.34 7.56
CA LEU A 433 -14.34 19.57 6.28
C LEU A 433 -14.77 20.93 5.67
N PRO A 434 -13.81 21.84 5.38
CA PRO A 434 -14.13 23.16 4.87
C PRO A 434 -14.61 23.10 3.40
N TYR A 435 -15.93 23.15 3.22
CA TYR A 435 -16.58 23.31 1.92
C TYR A 435 -17.18 24.72 1.77
N ARG A 436 -17.05 25.31 0.58
CA ARG A 436 -17.71 26.56 0.21
C ARG A 436 -18.39 26.39 -1.14
N GLN A 437 -19.70 26.58 -1.20
CA GLN A 437 -20.50 26.39 -2.43
C GLN A 437 -20.23 25.03 -3.10
N GLY A 438 -20.22 23.96 -2.32
CA GLY A 438 -19.95 22.60 -2.79
C GLY A 438 -18.48 22.30 -3.18
N LYS A 439 -17.57 23.27 -3.05
CA LYS A 439 -16.14 23.08 -3.36
C LYS A 439 -15.31 22.88 -2.09
N PRO A 440 -14.44 21.85 -2.04
CA PRO A 440 -13.55 21.64 -0.91
C PRO A 440 -12.41 22.67 -0.90
N LEU A 441 -11.75 22.82 0.24
CA LEU A 441 -10.48 23.52 0.34
C LEU A 441 -9.47 22.99 -0.70
N PRO A 442 -8.94 23.83 -1.61
CA PRO A 442 -8.01 23.38 -2.65
C PRO A 442 -6.80 22.66 -2.05
N GLY A 443 -6.50 21.43 -2.47
CA GLY A 443 -5.39 20.64 -1.93
C GLY A 443 -5.58 20.11 -0.50
N GLY A 444 -6.75 20.34 0.11
CA GLY A 444 -7.16 19.72 1.37
C GLY A 444 -7.83 18.36 1.17
N PHE A 445 -8.52 17.89 2.20
CA PHE A 445 -9.40 16.73 2.10
C PHE A 445 -10.63 17.05 1.23
N LYS A 446 -11.02 16.09 0.40
CA LYS A 446 -12.20 16.15 -0.46
C LYS A 446 -12.93 14.81 -0.38
N LEU A 447 -14.23 14.84 -0.13
CA LEU A 447 -15.10 13.67 -0.21
C LEU A 447 -15.22 13.17 -1.65
N GLY A 448 -15.19 11.85 -1.82
CA GLY A 448 -15.44 11.19 -3.10
C GLY A 448 -14.76 9.83 -3.21
N VAL A 449 -15.18 9.04 -4.20
CA VAL A 449 -14.73 7.65 -4.38
C VAL A 449 -13.36 7.53 -5.07
N ASN A 450 -12.88 8.57 -5.76
CA ASN A 450 -11.59 8.53 -6.45
C ASN A 450 -10.43 8.20 -5.49
N PRO A 451 -9.44 7.39 -5.90
CA PRO A 451 -8.25 7.16 -5.11
C PRO A 451 -7.56 8.47 -4.68
N GLY A 452 -7.25 8.59 -3.40
CA GLY A 452 -6.69 9.81 -2.80
C GLY A 452 -7.73 10.80 -2.29
N LEU A 453 -9.02 10.61 -2.55
CA LEU A 453 -10.13 11.32 -1.88
C LEU A 453 -10.55 10.57 -0.61
N VAL A 454 -11.33 11.23 0.25
CA VAL A 454 -11.76 10.63 1.53
C VAL A 454 -13.20 10.14 1.51
N LYS A 455 -13.48 9.14 2.33
CA LYS A 455 -14.83 8.70 2.72
C LYS A 455 -15.00 8.83 4.22
N HIS A 456 -16.25 8.83 4.67
CA HIS A 456 -16.59 8.63 6.08
C HIS A 456 -16.20 7.21 6.49
N GLU A 457 -15.37 7.07 7.52
CA GLU A 457 -14.97 5.77 8.05
C GLU A 457 -15.87 5.35 9.21
N GLY A 458 -16.27 6.30 10.05
CA GLY A 458 -17.17 6.08 11.18
C GLY A 458 -17.23 7.31 12.09
N THR A 459 -18.18 7.30 13.02
CA THR A 459 -18.37 8.36 14.01
C THR A 459 -18.68 7.75 15.36
N GLN A 460 -18.02 8.24 16.39
CA GLN A 460 -18.29 7.91 17.79
C GLN A 460 -18.49 9.19 18.60
N SER A 461 -18.93 9.08 19.86
CA SER A 461 -18.95 10.23 20.75
C SER A 461 -17.55 10.53 21.30
N VAL A 462 -17.31 11.78 21.68
CA VAL A 462 -16.09 12.15 22.43
C VAL A 462 -16.03 11.38 23.75
N LEU A 463 -17.17 11.23 24.44
CA LEU A 463 -17.29 10.44 25.67
C LEU A 463 -16.85 8.98 25.47
N TRP A 464 -17.26 8.33 24.38
CA TRP A 464 -16.79 6.99 24.04
C TRP A 464 -15.27 6.96 23.91
N GLY A 465 -14.67 7.96 23.27
CA GLY A 465 -13.22 8.02 23.08
C GLY A 465 -12.46 8.09 24.41
N GLU A 466 -12.93 8.93 25.33
CA GLU A 466 -12.35 9.08 26.67
C GLU A 466 -12.60 7.83 27.54
N GLU A 467 -13.81 7.27 27.53
CA GLU A 467 -14.13 6.02 28.24
C GLU A 467 -13.23 4.86 27.78
N VAL A 468 -12.97 4.76 26.48
CA VAL A 468 -12.07 3.73 25.94
C VAL A 468 -10.64 3.97 26.42
N ARG A 469 -10.13 5.21 26.37
CA ARG A 469 -8.76 5.51 26.84
C ARG A 469 -8.58 5.26 28.34
N GLU A 470 -9.57 5.64 29.15
CA GLU A 470 -9.58 5.41 30.60
C GLU A 470 -9.61 3.90 30.91
N LYS A 471 -10.43 3.12 30.21
CA LYS A 471 -10.53 1.66 30.39
C LYS A 471 -9.20 0.94 30.19
N PHE A 472 -8.35 1.41 29.26
CA PHE A 472 -7.06 0.81 28.95
C PHE A 472 -5.87 1.50 29.62
N ASP A 473 -6.10 2.54 30.45
CA ASP A 473 -5.05 3.40 31.02
C ASP A 473 -4.05 3.89 29.95
N ALA A 474 -4.59 4.27 28.78
CA ALA A 474 -3.82 4.54 27.57
C ALA A 474 -4.29 5.85 26.91
N PRO A 475 -3.84 7.02 27.39
CA PRO A 475 -4.26 8.32 26.85
C PRO A 475 -3.88 8.54 25.38
N GLU A 476 -2.87 7.82 24.89
CA GLU A 476 -2.43 7.84 23.49
C GLU A 476 -2.98 6.65 22.68
N LEU A 477 -3.98 5.93 23.18
CA LEU A 477 -4.63 4.88 22.40
C LEU A 477 -5.18 5.47 21.10
N ASN A 478 -4.84 4.82 20.00
CA ASN A 478 -5.19 5.26 18.66
C ASN A 478 -6.66 4.89 18.33
N LEU A 479 -7.57 5.79 18.65
CA LEU A 479 -9.02 5.62 18.46
C LEU A 479 -9.43 5.37 17.00
N ALA A 480 -8.59 5.70 16.02
CA ALA A 480 -8.83 5.39 14.61
C ALA A 480 -8.97 3.88 14.34
N ARG A 481 -8.42 3.02 15.21
CA ARG A 481 -8.58 1.54 15.14
C ARG A 481 -10.03 1.10 15.26
N TYR A 482 -10.83 1.82 16.05
CA TYR A 482 -12.18 1.42 16.45
C TYR A 482 -13.25 2.40 15.99
N ILE A 483 -12.88 3.50 15.31
CA ILE A 483 -13.81 4.57 14.94
C ILE A 483 -14.96 4.09 14.05
N LYS A 484 -14.74 3.02 13.27
CA LYS A 484 -15.69 2.48 12.29
C LYS A 484 -16.99 1.98 12.93
N ASP A 485 -16.89 1.19 13.99
CA ASP A 485 -18.02 0.51 14.62
C ASP A 485 -18.06 0.66 16.15
N GLY A 486 -17.06 1.32 16.74
CA GLY A 486 -16.96 1.54 18.19
C GLY A 486 -16.60 0.29 18.98
N THR A 487 -16.35 -0.85 18.32
CA THR A 487 -16.13 -2.14 18.97
C THR A 487 -14.66 -2.30 19.34
N VAL A 488 -14.37 -2.25 20.65
CA VAL A 488 -13.01 -2.40 21.16
C VAL A 488 -12.76 -3.83 21.62
N THR A 489 -11.88 -4.54 20.92
CA THR A 489 -11.47 -5.91 21.28
C THR A 489 -10.17 -5.90 22.08
N ASP A 490 -10.12 -6.68 23.16
CA ASP A 490 -9.00 -6.80 24.11
C ASP A 490 -7.72 -7.46 23.53
N THR A 491 -7.74 -7.81 22.25
CA THR A 491 -6.65 -8.51 21.54
C THR A 491 -6.11 -7.61 20.44
N ASP A 492 -5.22 -6.67 20.80
CA ASP A 492 -4.39 -5.99 19.82
C ASP A 492 -3.10 -6.80 19.63
N ASN A 493 -3.00 -7.52 18.52
CA ASN A 493 -1.80 -8.31 18.17
C ASN A 493 -0.79 -7.52 17.31
N GLY A 494 -0.97 -6.21 17.12
CA GLY A 494 0.11 -5.34 16.60
C GLY A 494 0.80 -5.80 15.30
N GLU A 495 0.12 -6.52 14.41
CA GLU A 495 0.66 -7.01 13.13
C GLU A 495 0.27 -6.18 11.90
#